data_AF-A0A927ZWB6-F1
#
_entry.id   AF-A0A927ZWB6-F1
#
_cell.length_a   1.000
_cell.length_b   1.000
_cell.length_c   1.000
_cell.angle_alpha   90.00
_cell.angle_beta   90.00
_cell.angle_gamma   90.00
#
_symmetry.space_group_name_H-M   'P 1'
#
loop_
_entity.id
_entity.type
_entity.pdbx_description
1 polymer ?
#
loop_
_entity_poly.entity_id
_entity_poly.type
_entity_poly.pdbx_seq_one_letter_code
_entity_poly.pdbx_strand_id
1 'polypeptide(L)'
;MVMLVVSGCGKSGINESGISENTAKYVELTQPGYYKGCIMQPDGKFFVREKVADEKADTSGLVYKVEMNDKNKPAKISTMYGGTVISHNWQDTKGQSFNISSVTMEYQDGYVKYNFRNTRAASKPGYYGAYAIRYKIDDNNRAKVAYFYNKEGEQAATSLGYAQMIFSYQDNGQLAKVGYAGIDGNRVTTVKKEYETRFSYDKAHVLPVSITNYGKDESMMVDSSTIAKITYDYDAEDRVVEIRHYGADENLKEKKTSYFVPRTIMQNTISAGAITKYSYEGHNRAPSRISFLGKDEQPVGVKSWGNIATLVMKYNDLGNMIELASMGPDDSPVALDTKLLGDNIVKLACSYDDKGNLSRMAFYGRDDTLVLADKLKAAESKFKHDEKRRETEKAYFGTGEEPVNITLNGHTYHRVVKEYNDDDEVIALVYYDMSDNEVARDNPKEQKKAQQEDVVQPPTSTENTSYSSIGSTAVGLGAVSVGSSYESVKSKLGGEIKSFSIDNDGYTHHYFRDVEVLVSKDKIVAVFSNSSHVATKGNVRQGDSLKKVLDAYGKPYAQSTYGGLELYEYKVNSPQGDSCLLRFAIKSGIVDYISIRIV
;
A
#
# COMPACT_ATOMS: atom_id res chain seq x y z
N MET A 1 -3.62 10.19 4.56
CA MET A 1 -4.03 9.82 3.18
C MET A 1 -2.78 9.87 2.32
N VAL A 2 -2.46 8.79 1.62
CA VAL A 2 -1.13 8.54 1.03
C VAL A 2 -0.83 9.54 -0.09
N MET A 3 0.27 10.30 0.02
CA MET A 3 0.86 11.06 -1.09
C MET A 3 1.25 10.07 -2.21
N LEU A 4 0.49 10.08 -3.29
CA LEU A 4 0.82 9.36 -4.51
C LEU A 4 1.68 10.28 -5.39
N VAL A 5 2.95 9.93 -5.52
CA VAL A 5 3.80 10.39 -6.64
C VAL A 5 3.26 9.72 -7.89
N VAL A 6 3.06 10.51 -8.92
CA VAL A 6 2.40 10.11 -10.15
C VAL A 6 3.48 10.10 -11.19
N SER A 7 3.82 8.90 -11.64
CA SER A 7 4.53 8.73 -12.90
C SER A 7 3.49 8.31 -13.92
N GLY A 8 3.43 9.05 -15.03
CA GLY A 8 2.48 8.84 -16.11
C GLY A 8 2.40 7.39 -16.54
N CYS A 9 1.18 6.87 -16.62
CA CYS A 9 0.88 5.51 -17.03
C CYS A 9 1.01 5.39 -18.55
N GLY A 10 2.24 5.26 -19.05
CA GLY A 10 2.48 4.67 -20.36
C GLY A 10 2.50 3.16 -20.19
N LYS A 11 1.45 2.45 -20.63
CA LYS A 11 1.46 0.99 -20.79
C LYS A 11 1.46 0.65 -22.26
N SER A 12 2.12 -0.46 -22.59
CA SER A 12 2.44 -0.93 -23.94
C SER A 12 1.27 -0.84 -24.94
N GLY A 13 1.22 0.24 -25.72
CA GLY A 13 0.52 0.30 -26.99
C GLY A 13 1.22 -0.53 -28.06
N ILE A 14 0.42 -1.20 -28.88
CA ILE A 14 0.84 -2.06 -29.99
C ILE A 14 0.76 -1.21 -31.25
N ASN A 15 1.91 -0.75 -31.73
CA ASN A 15 2.05 -0.29 -33.12
C ASN A 15 2.48 -1.50 -33.95
N GLU A 16 1.60 -1.95 -34.84
CA GLU A 16 1.69 -3.21 -35.61
C GLU A 16 2.78 -3.28 -36.71
N SER A 17 3.83 -2.46 -36.68
CA SER A 17 4.77 -2.38 -37.83
C SER A 17 6.24 -2.70 -37.51
N GLY A 18 6.53 -3.59 -36.55
CA GLY A 18 7.93 -3.93 -36.24
C GLY A 18 8.20 -5.13 -35.32
N ILE A 19 7.22 -6.00 -35.06
CA ILE A 19 7.43 -7.20 -34.23
C ILE A 19 8.05 -8.29 -35.10
N SER A 20 9.30 -8.66 -34.86
CA SER A 20 10.01 -9.60 -35.74
C SER A 20 9.67 -11.07 -35.52
N GLU A 21 9.14 -11.49 -34.36
CA GLU A 21 8.73 -12.88 -34.10
C GLU A 21 7.61 -12.95 -33.06
N ASN A 22 6.73 -13.94 -33.16
CA ASN A 22 5.57 -14.16 -32.29
C ASN A 22 6.00 -14.46 -30.83
N THR A 23 6.29 -13.41 -30.06
CA THR A 23 6.97 -13.42 -28.74
C THR A 23 6.07 -12.88 -27.62
N ALA A 24 4.75 -13.10 -27.72
CA ALA A 24 3.79 -12.65 -26.71
C ALA A 24 4.00 -13.29 -25.33
N LYS A 25 4.66 -14.44 -25.26
CA LYS A 25 4.91 -15.14 -24.00
C LYS A 25 6.13 -14.60 -23.25
N TYR A 26 6.07 -14.65 -21.93
CA TYR A 26 7.25 -14.37 -21.11
C TYR A 26 8.28 -15.50 -21.23
N VAL A 27 9.54 -15.11 -21.43
CA VAL A 27 10.71 -16.00 -21.48
C VAL A 27 11.79 -15.50 -20.53
N GLU A 28 12.63 -16.40 -20.01
CA GLU A 28 13.74 -16.02 -19.14
C GLU A 28 14.71 -15.09 -19.91
N LEU A 29 15.13 -14.00 -19.27
CA LEU A 29 15.99 -13.01 -19.87
C LEU A 29 17.41 -13.54 -20.08
N THR A 30 17.78 -13.75 -21.35
CA THR A 30 19.11 -14.27 -21.72
C THR A 30 19.85 -13.43 -22.76
N GLN A 31 19.20 -12.43 -23.35
CA GLN A 31 19.77 -11.60 -24.42
C GLN A 31 19.60 -10.09 -24.17
N PRO A 32 20.56 -9.26 -24.61
CA PRO A 32 20.39 -7.81 -24.59
C PRO A 32 19.31 -7.37 -25.59
N GLY A 33 18.91 -6.09 -25.48
CA GLY A 33 17.98 -5.45 -26.40
C GLY A 33 16.82 -4.76 -25.69
N TYR A 34 15.79 -4.44 -26.44
CA TYR A 34 14.59 -3.75 -25.95
C TYR A 34 13.41 -4.71 -25.90
N TYR A 35 12.60 -4.63 -24.84
CA TYR A 35 11.45 -5.51 -24.63
C TYR A 35 10.22 -4.69 -24.20
N LYS A 36 9.01 -5.08 -24.62
CA LYS A 36 7.78 -4.40 -24.16
C LYS A 36 7.35 -4.78 -22.75
N GLY A 37 7.75 -5.98 -22.28
CA GLY A 37 7.42 -6.46 -20.95
C GLY A 37 8.64 -6.97 -20.21
N CYS A 38 8.71 -6.68 -18.91
CA CYS A 38 9.71 -7.20 -17.98
C CYS A 38 9.07 -7.41 -16.60
N ILE A 39 9.26 -8.59 -16.03
CA ILE A 39 8.84 -8.94 -14.67
C ILE A 39 10.00 -9.61 -13.93
N MET A 40 10.01 -9.47 -12.61
CA MET A 40 10.99 -10.14 -11.76
C MET A 40 10.32 -11.18 -10.87
N GLN A 41 10.78 -12.42 -10.92
CA GLN A 41 10.38 -13.45 -9.96
C GLN A 41 11.05 -13.19 -8.59
N PRO A 42 10.49 -13.65 -7.45
CA PRO A 42 11.06 -13.34 -6.14
C PRO A 42 12.52 -13.73 -5.93
N ASP A 43 12.99 -14.77 -6.62
CA ASP A 43 14.38 -15.25 -6.60
C ASP A 43 15.36 -14.38 -7.42
N GLY A 44 14.87 -13.30 -8.03
CA GLY A 44 15.67 -12.33 -8.79
C GLY A 44 15.70 -12.60 -10.29
N LYS A 45 15.14 -13.70 -10.79
CA LYS A 45 15.10 -13.97 -12.23
C LYS A 45 14.19 -12.98 -12.95
N PHE A 46 14.68 -12.45 -14.08
CA PHE A 46 13.88 -11.60 -14.97
C PHE A 46 13.29 -12.41 -16.10
N PHE A 47 12.02 -12.15 -16.40
CA PHE A 47 11.34 -12.66 -17.58
C PHE A 47 10.92 -11.49 -18.46
N VAL A 48 11.16 -11.59 -19.75
CA VAL A 48 10.86 -10.56 -20.75
C VAL A 48 9.99 -11.13 -21.87
N ARG A 49 9.37 -10.25 -22.64
CA ARG A 49 8.56 -10.61 -23.82
C ARG A 49 8.57 -9.50 -24.84
N GLU A 50 8.15 -9.82 -26.06
CA GLU A 50 8.03 -8.87 -27.17
C GLU A 50 9.30 -8.06 -27.38
N LYS A 51 10.32 -8.72 -27.95
CA LYS A 51 11.56 -8.05 -28.30
C LYS A 51 11.30 -7.02 -29.39
N VAL A 52 11.84 -5.83 -29.22
CA VAL A 52 11.68 -4.68 -30.10
C VAL A 52 12.99 -4.49 -30.87
N ALA A 53 12.90 -4.26 -32.18
CA ALA A 53 14.06 -3.89 -32.99
C ALA A 53 14.66 -2.56 -32.49
N ASP A 54 15.99 -2.48 -32.41
CA ASP A 54 16.70 -1.37 -31.79
C ASP A 54 16.32 -0.01 -32.42
N GLU A 55 16.19 0.05 -33.75
CA GLU A 55 15.77 1.25 -34.50
C GLU A 55 14.31 1.67 -34.27
N LYS A 56 13.49 0.82 -33.64
CA LYS A 56 12.09 1.10 -33.29
C LYS A 56 11.90 1.40 -31.80
N ALA A 57 12.93 1.24 -30.97
CA ALA A 57 12.81 1.38 -29.51
C ALA A 57 12.19 2.73 -29.09
N ASP A 58 12.65 3.84 -29.67
CA ASP A 58 12.21 5.18 -29.29
C ASP A 58 10.77 5.50 -29.70
N THR A 59 10.25 4.85 -30.74
CA THR A 59 8.87 5.04 -31.23
C THR A 59 7.90 3.97 -30.71
N SER A 60 8.40 3.04 -29.89
CA SER A 60 7.64 1.92 -29.34
C SER A 60 6.97 2.25 -28.00
N GLY A 61 6.90 3.53 -27.60
CA GLY A 61 6.37 3.91 -26.29
C GLY A 61 7.26 3.38 -25.15
N LEU A 62 6.65 2.70 -24.17
CA LEU A 62 7.38 2.10 -23.05
C LEU A 62 8.15 0.85 -23.48
N VAL A 63 9.47 0.81 -23.21
CA VAL A 63 10.31 -0.37 -23.38
C VAL A 63 11.29 -0.56 -22.21
N TYR A 64 11.73 -1.80 -22.00
CA TYR A 64 12.79 -2.17 -21.07
C TYR A 64 14.07 -2.44 -21.86
N LYS A 65 15.09 -1.59 -21.68
CA LYS A 65 16.41 -1.77 -22.26
C LYS A 65 17.25 -2.67 -21.36
N VAL A 66 17.72 -3.79 -21.89
CA VAL A 66 18.60 -4.74 -21.21
C VAL A 66 20.03 -4.59 -21.73
N GLU A 67 20.95 -4.38 -20.80
CA GLU A 67 22.39 -4.33 -21.02
C GLU A 67 23.04 -5.52 -20.31
N MET A 68 23.91 -6.25 -21.02
CA MET A 68 24.66 -7.38 -20.50
C MET A 68 26.10 -6.95 -20.15
N ASN A 69 26.74 -7.63 -19.20
CA ASN A 69 28.18 -7.52 -18.98
C ASN A 69 28.98 -8.42 -19.94
N ASP A 70 30.30 -8.34 -19.87
CA ASP A 70 31.26 -9.12 -20.66
C ASP A 70 31.13 -10.65 -20.50
N LYS A 71 30.37 -11.11 -19.49
CA LYS A 71 30.06 -12.53 -19.22
C LYS A 71 28.64 -12.92 -19.66
N ASN A 72 27.99 -12.10 -20.49
CA ASN A 72 26.60 -12.30 -20.95
C ASN A 72 25.57 -12.43 -19.82
N LYS A 73 25.82 -11.81 -18.66
CA LYS A 73 24.82 -11.71 -17.58
C LYS A 73 24.20 -10.31 -17.56
N PRO A 74 22.89 -10.16 -17.22
CA PRO A 74 22.26 -8.85 -17.12
C PRO A 74 23.03 -7.95 -16.16
N ALA A 75 23.49 -6.79 -16.64
CA ALA A 75 24.21 -5.80 -15.84
C ALA A 75 23.31 -4.63 -15.46
N LYS A 76 22.39 -4.25 -16.35
CA LYS A 76 21.45 -3.16 -16.12
C LYS A 76 20.18 -3.39 -16.93
N ILE A 77 19.04 -3.10 -16.32
CA ILE A 77 17.77 -3.02 -17.04
C ILE A 77 17.16 -1.65 -16.73
N SER A 78 16.82 -0.89 -17.76
CA SER A 78 16.27 0.47 -17.64
C SER A 78 14.93 0.59 -18.35
N THR A 79 14.03 1.38 -17.78
CA THR A 79 12.77 1.73 -18.43
C THR A 79 12.98 2.96 -19.31
N MET A 80 12.56 2.87 -20.55
CA MET A 80 12.70 3.93 -21.56
C MET A 80 11.33 4.32 -22.12
N TYR A 81 11.19 5.58 -22.49
CA TYR A 81 10.09 6.10 -23.30
C TYR A 81 10.61 7.22 -24.19
N GLY A 82 10.41 7.13 -25.51
CA GLY A 82 10.92 8.16 -26.44
C GLY A 82 12.43 8.37 -26.34
N GLY A 83 13.21 7.28 -26.18
CA GLY A 83 14.66 7.32 -26.00
C GLY A 83 15.16 7.83 -24.65
N THR A 84 14.27 8.24 -23.75
CA THR A 84 14.63 8.80 -22.44
C THR A 84 14.39 7.80 -21.32
N VAL A 85 15.31 7.72 -20.34
CA VAL A 85 15.13 6.92 -19.12
C VAL A 85 14.02 7.53 -18.26
N ILE A 86 13.04 6.74 -17.85
CA ILE A 86 11.89 7.19 -17.04
C ILE A 86 11.70 6.30 -15.81
N SER A 87 10.97 6.80 -14.81
CA SER A 87 10.46 5.92 -13.73
C SER A 87 9.16 5.25 -14.17
N HIS A 88 9.03 3.96 -13.89
CA HIS A 88 7.85 3.16 -14.19
C HIS A 88 7.54 2.16 -13.07
N ASN A 89 6.32 1.62 -13.05
CA ASN A 89 5.89 0.62 -12.09
C ASN A 89 6.23 -0.79 -12.61
N TRP A 90 7.32 -1.36 -12.10
CA TRP A 90 7.77 -2.69 -12.42
C TRP A 90 7.00 -3.72 -11.63
N GLN A 91 6.71 -4.88 -12.23
CA GLN A 91 5.91 -5.91 -11.59
C GLN A 91 6.77 -7.11 -11.16
N ASP A 92 6.36 -7.75 -10.06
CA ASP A 92 6.77 -9.12 -9.75
C ASP A 92 5.77 -10.14 -10.32
N THR A 93 6.08 -11.43 -10.20
CA THR A 93 5.18 -12.51 -10.65
C THR A 93 3.91 -12.65 -9.80
N LYS A 94 3.75 -11.87 -8.71
CA LYS A 94 2.51 -11.75 -7.91
C LYS A 94 1.68 -10.52 -8.32
N GLY A 95 2.14 -9.74 -9.29
CA GLY A 95 1.51 -8.48 -9.71
C GLY A 95 1.75 -7.30 -8.76
N GLN A 96 2.65 -7.44 -7.77
CA GLN A 96 3.06 -6.32 -6.93
C GLN A 96 3.90 -5.35 -7.76
N SER A 97 3.71 -4.06 -7.50
CA SER A 97 4.29 -3.01 -8.34
C SER A 97 5.26 -2.12 -7.58
N PHE A 98 6.40 -1.84 -8.20
CA PHE A 98 7.53 -1.13 -7.63
C PHE A 98 7.97 -0.03 -8.57
N ASN A 99 7.94 1.21 -8.09
CA ASN A 99 8.27 2.35 -8.93
C ASN A 99 9.80 2.54 -8.98
N ILE A 100 10.46 2.28 -10.10
CA ILE A 100 11.90 2.47 -10.31
C ILE A 100 12.18 2.91 -11.75
N SER A 101 13.36 3.48 -12.01
CA SER A 101 13.80 3.71 -13.40
C SER A 101 14.57 2.52 -13.95
N SER A 102 15.44 1.94 -13.11
CA SER A 102 16.36 0.91 -13.51
C SER A 102 16.83 0.08 -12.31
N VAL A 103 17.35 -1.09 -12.63
CA VAL A 103 18.06 -1.99 -11.72
C VAL A 103 19.46 -2.24 -12.29
N THR A 104 20.48 -2.21 -11.43
CA THR A 104 21.85 -2.63 -11.78
C THR A 104 22.24 -3.87 -11.00
N MET A 105 22.95 -4.80 -11.64
CA MET A 105 23.36 -6.07 -11.06
C MET A 105 24.88 -6.15 -10.93
N GLU A 106 25.35 -6.42 -9.72
CA GLU A 106 26.76 -6.62 -9.39
C GLU A 106 27.00 -8.07 -9.01
N TYR A 107 27.84 -8.77 -9.77
CA TYR A 107 28.15 -10.19 -9.56
C TYR A 107 29.44 -10.32 -8.74
N GLN A 108 29.37 -11.07 -7.66
CA GLN A 108 30.49 -11.44 -6.80
C GLN A 108 30.46 -12.96 -6.59
N ASP A 109 31.55 -13.54 -6.10
CA ASP A 109 31.61 -15.00 -5.95
C ASP A 109 30.50 -15.52 -5.01
N GLY A 110 29.64 -16.40 -5.51
CA GLY A 110 28.45 -16.91 -4.81
C GLY A 110 27.32 -15.90 -4.55
N TYR A 111 27.38 -14.66 -5.09
CA TYR A 111 26.34 -13.65 -4.88
C TYR A 111 26.04 -12.79 -6.11
N VAL A 112 24.81 -12.28 -6.18
CA VAL A 112 24.49 -11.14 -7.04
C VAL A 112 23.74 -10.08 -6.24
N LYS A 113 24.13 -8.82 -6.39
CA LYS A 113 23.51 -7.68 -5.71
C LYS A 113 22.76 -6.82 -6.72
N TYR A 114 21.48 -6.58 -6.47
CA TYR A 114 20.61 -5.73 -7.26
C TYR A 114 20.49 -4.39 -6.55
N ASN A 115 20.71 -3.29 -7.27
CA ASN A 115 20.57 -1.93 -6.75
C ASN A 115 19.52 -1.18 -7.58
N PHE A 116 18.58 -0.51 -6.94
CA PHE A 116 17.47 0.16 -7.61
C PHE A 116 17.68 1.67 -7.70
N ARG A 117 17.35 2.24 -8.86
CA ARG A 117 17.71 3.62 -9.19
C ARG A 117 16.53 4.48 -9.62
N ASN A 118 16.62 5.78 -9.34
CA ASN A 118 15.74 6.80 -9.93
C ASN A 118 16.28 7.25 -11.31
N THR A 119 15.61 8.19 -11.96
CA THR A 119 16.00 8.68 -13.30
C THR A 119 17.37 9.36 -13.36
N ARG A 120 17.95 9.73 -12.21
CA ARG A 120 19.30 10.32 -12.10
C ARG A 120 20.38 9.32 -11.69
N ALA A 121 20.07 8.03 -11.73
CA ALA A 121 20.93 6.96 -11.19
C ALA A 121 21.21 7.04 -9.67
N ALA A 122 20.47 7.86 -8.92
CA ALA A 122 20.53 7.87 -7.46
C ALA A 122 19.76 6.67 -6.88
N SER A 123 20.16 6.23 -5.69
CA SER A 123 19.59 5.06 -5.01
C SER A 123 18.17 5.35 -4.52
N LYS A 124 17.22 4.42 -4.73
CA LYS A 124 15.83 4.53 -4.22
C LYS A 124 15.28 3.17 -3.81
N PRO A 125 14.21 3.10 -3.00
CA PRO A 125 13.51 1.86 -2.73
C PRO A 125 12.93 1.27 -4.03
N GLY A 126 13.15 -0.03 -4.25
CA GLY A 126 12.59 -0.79 -5.36
C GLY A 126 11.78 -1.98 -4.87
N TYR A 127 12.11 -3.18 -5.36
CA TYR A 127 11.39 -4.39 -5.00
C TYR A 127 11.38 -4.62 -3.49
N TYR A 128 10.20 -4.95 -2.97
CA TYR A 128 9.95 -5.19 -1.55
C TYR A 128 10.32 -4.02 -0.62
N GLY A 129 10.45 -2.80 -1.17
CA GLY A 129 10.81 -1.60 -0.42
C GLY A 129 12.29 -1.51 -0.06
N ALA A 130 13.14 -2.40 -0.56
CA ALA A 130 14.57 -2.39 -0.31
C ALA A 130 15.31 -1.45 -1.28
N TYR A 131 16.41 -0.84 -0.84
CA TYR A 131 17.30 -0.06 -1.71
C TYR A 131 18.25 -0.97 -2.50
N ALA A 132 18.61 -2.12 -1.92
CA ALA A 132 19.31 -3.19 -2.62
C ALA A 132 18.85 -4.57 -2.13
N ILE A 133 18.97 -5.57 -2.99
CA ILE A 133 18.73 -6.98 -2.66
C ILE A 133 19.99 -7.75 -3.02
N ARG A 134 20.56 -8.49 -2.06
CA ARG A 134 21.67 -9.40 -2.33
C ARG A 134 21.15 -10.83 -2.32
N TYR A 135 21.33 -11.53 -3.42
CA TYR A 135 20.98 -12.94 -3.56
C TYR A 135 22.22 -13.80 -3.36
N LYS A 136 22.15 -14.77 -2.44
CA LYS A 136 23.13 -15.86 -2.33
C LYS A 136 22.80 -16.92 -3.36
N ILE A 137 23.74 -17.24 -4.23
CA ILE A 137 23.56 -18.12 -5.38
C ILE A 137 24.15 -19.50 -5.07
N ASP A 138 23.47 -20.57 -5.51
CA ASP A 138 23.98 -21.95 -5.46
C ASP A 138 24.79 -22.31 -6.71
N ASP A 139 25.39 -23.49 -6.70
CA ASP A 139 26.24 -23.98 -7.81
C ASP A 139 25.47 -24.13 -9.14
N ASN A 140 24.13 -24.18 -9.10
CA ASN A 140 23.26 -24.21 -10.27
C ASN A 140 22.78 -22.81 -10.71
N ASN A 141 23.42 -21.75 -10.21
CA ASN A 141 23.09 -20.35 -10.47
C ASN A 141 21.65 -19.97 -10.05
N ARG A 142 21.12 -20.59 -8.97
CA ARG A 142 19.80 -20.29 -8.39
C ARG A 142 19.96 -19.58 -7.05
N ALA A 143 19.06 -18.65 -6.73
CA ALA A 143 19.12 -17.98 -5.44
C ALA A 143 18.68 -18.92 -4.30
N LYS A 144 19.44 -19.02 -3.21
CA LYS A 144 19.01 -19.72 -1.98
C LYS A 144 18.36 -18.77 -0.98
N VAL A 145 18.92 -17.56 -0.86
CA VAL A 145 18.47 -16.54 0.09
C VAL A 145 18.62 -15.17 -0.53
N ALA A 146 17.63 -14.30 -0.36
CA ALA A 146 17.72 -12.86 -0.62
C ALA A 146 17.85 -12.10 0.70
N TYR A 147 18.73 -11.10 0.74
CA TYR A 147 18.95 -10.19 1.88
C TYR A 147 18.58 -8.75 1.45
N PHE A 148 17.77 -8.06 2.26
CA PHE A 148 17.32 -6.69 1.96
C PHE A 148 18.15 -5.64 2.67
N TYR A 149 18.42 -4.52 1.99
CA TYR A 149 19.25 -3.43 2.49
C TYR A 149 18.52 -2.09 2.48
N ASN A 150 18.76 -1.26 3.51
CA ASN A 150 18.27 0.12 3.62
C ASN A 150 19.12 1.11 2.79
N LYS A 151 18.84 2.42 2.90
CA LYS A 151 19.52 3.48 2.14
C LYS A 151 21.01 3.57 2.52
N GLU A 152 21.31 3.26 3.78
CA GLU A 152 22.65 3.29 4.40
C GLU A 152 23.51 2.07 4.00
N GLY A 153 22.90 1.08 3.34
CA GLY A 153 23.59 -0.14 2.91
C GLY A 153 23.70 -1.21 4.00
N GLU A 154 22.90 -1.10 5.05
CA GLU A 154 22.79 -2.07 6.14
C GLU A 154 21.64 -3.04 5.86
N GLN A 155 21.79 -4.30 6.29
CA GLN A 155 20.68 -5.24 6.19
C GLN A 155 19.56 -4.80 7.13
N ALA A 156 18.33 -4.72 6.62
CA ALA A 156 17.19 -4.22 7.39
C ALA A 156 15.90 -4.98 7.07
N ALA A 157 14.97 -4.99 8.02
CA ALA A 157 13.62 -5.46 7.77
C ALA A 157 12.89 -4.51 6.83
N THR A 158 12.14 -5.08 5.88
CA THR A 158 11.18 -4.34 5.07
C THR A 158 9.99 -3.89 5.93
N SER A 159 9.17 -2.98 5.41
CA SER A 159 7.91 -2.58 6.05
C SER A 159 6.89 -3.73 6.20
N LEU A 160 7.18 -4.89 5.62
CA LEU A 160 6.39 -6.12 5.75
C LEU A 160 6.91 -7.04 6.87
N GLY A 161 7.92 -6.63 7.63
CA GLY A 161 8.38 -7.33 8.83
C GLY A 161 9.37 -8.47 8.60
N TYR A 162 10.02 -8.54 7.43
CA TYR A 162 11.05 -9.54 7.13
C TYR A 162 12.28 -8.88 6.48
N ALA A 163 13.46 -9.44 6.74
CA ALA A 163 14.75 -8.96 6.22
C ALA A 163 15.41 -9.96 5.26
N GLN A 164 14.82 -11.16 5.10
CA GLN A 164 15.30 -12.20 4.20
C GLN A 164 14.14 -12.94 3.53
N MET A 165 14.38 -13.42 2.31
CA MET A 165 13.56 -14.44 1.65
C MET A 165 14.39 -15.69 1.42
N ILE A 166 13.82 -16.87 1.64
CA ILE A 166 14.47 -18.17 1.49
C ILE A 166 13.75 -18.94 0.40
N PHE A 167 14.49 -19.46 -0.57
CA PHE A 167 13.95 -20.08 -1.77
C PHE A 167 14.16 -21.59 -1.77
N SER A 168 13.17 -22.31 -2.30
CA SER A 168 13.30 -23.73 -2.65
C SER A 168 12.69 -23.97 -4.02
N TYR A 169 13.20 -24.96 -4.73
CA TYR A 169 12.90 -25.21 -6.13
C TYR A 169 12.34 -26.62 -6.32
N GLN A 170 11.54 -26.78 -7.38
CA GLN A 170 11.16 -28.08 -7.90
C GLN A 170 12.36 -28.72 -8.63
N ASP A 171 12.29 -30.01 -8.91
CA ASP A 171 13.38 -30.75 -9.58
C ASP A 171 13.70 -30.20 -10.98
N ASN A 172 12.70 -29.64 -11.66
CA ASN A 172 12.87 -28.99 -12.96
C ASN A 172 13.46 -27.56 -12.87
N GLY A 173 13.79 -27.08 -11.66
CA GLY A 173 14.39 -25.77 -11.43
C GLY A 173 13.40 -24.60 -11.27
N GLN A 174 12.08 -24.83 -11.36
CA GLN A 174 11.07 -23.78 -11.11
C GLN A 174 11.01 -23.44 -9.61
N LEU A 175 10.79 -22.16 -9.28
CA LEU A 175 10.65 -21.69 -7.90
C LEU A 175 9.44 -22.34 -7.22
N ALA A 176 9.66 -23.20 -6.23
CA ALA A 176 8.59 -23.91 -5.54
C ALA A 176 8.03 -23.11 -4.35
N LYS A 177 8.91 -22.54 -3.53
CA LYS A 177 8.51 -21.89 -2.27
C LYS A 177 9.37 -20.68 -1.95
N VAL A 178 8.75 -19.69 -1.32
CA VAL A 178 9.37 -18.52 -0.71
C VAL A 178 9.00 -18.51 0.78
N GLY A 179 9.99 -18.66 1.65
CA GLY A 179 9.86 -18.45 3.09
C GLY A 179 10.37 -17.07 3.50
N TYR A 180 9.82 -16.51 4.57
CA TYR A 180 10.21 -15.20 5.08
C TYR A 180 10.99 -15.33 6.39
N ALA A 181 12.03 -14.52 6.57
CA ALA A 181 12.86 -14.53 7.77
C ALA A 181 13.29 -13.13 8.23
N GLY A 182 13.58 -13.02 9.53
CA GLY A 182 14.12 -11.82 10.17
C GLY A 182 15.58 -11.57 9.80
N ILE A 183 16.17 -10.53 10.40
CA ILE A 183 17.59 -10.20 10.19
C ILE A 183 18.52 -11.30 10.72
N ASP A 184 18.10 -11.98 11.77
CA ASP A 184 18.75 -13.14 12.39
C ASP A 184 18.63 -14.44 11.56
N GLY A 185 17.85 -14.43 10.47
CA GLY A 185 17.58 -15.60 9.64
C GLY A 185 16.48 -16.52 10.16
N ASN A 186 15.86 -16.20 11.30
CA ASN A 186 14.75 -16.99 11.84
C ASN A 186 13.47 -16.75 11.05
N ARG A 187 12.69 -17.81 10.81
CA ARG A 187 11.44 -17.72 10.04
C ARG A 187 10.40 -16.84 10.76
N VAL A 188 9.78 -15.92 10.03
CA VAL A 188 8.76 -15.00 10.53
C VAL A 188 7.49 -15.07 9.68
N THR A 189 6.36 -14.63 10.26
CA THR A 189 5.14 -14.35 9.52
C THR A 189 5.11 -12.86 9.22
N THR A 190 4.93 -12.47 7.96
CA THR A 190 4.92 -11.06 7.54
C THR A 190 3.71 -10.30 8.11
N VAL A 191 3.76 -8.96 8.05
CA VAL A 191 2.62 -8.07 8.38
C VAL A 191 1.37 -8.39 7.55
N LYS A 192 1.54 -8.96 6.34
CA LYS A 192 0.44 -9.43 5.48
C LYS A 192 -0.05 -10.84 5.80
N LYS A 193 0.45 -11.45 6.89
CA LYS A 193 0.18 -12.83 7.32
C LYS A 193 0.71 -13.91 6.36
N GLU A 194 1.79 -13.61 5.65
CA GLU A 194 2.46 -14.61 4.81
C GLU A 194 3.58 -15.28 5.61
N TYR A 195 3.65 -16.61 5.64
CA TYR A 195 4.74 -17.34 6.31
C TYR A 195 5.55 -18.19 5.32
N GLU A 196 4.86 -18.87 4.41
CA GLU A 196 5.43 -19.57 3.28
C GLU A 196 4.53 -19.44 2.06
N THR A 197 5.01 -18.80 1.01
CA THR A 197 4.31 -18.75 -0.28
C THR A 197 4.77 -19.91 -1.15
N ARG A 198 3.84 -20.73 -1.64
CA ARG A 198 4.10 -21.84 -2.57
C ARG A 198 3.53 -21.52 -3.95
N PHE A 199 4.27 -21.88 -4.98
CA PHE A 199 3.93 -21.63 -6.38
C PHE A 199 3.67 -22.94 -7.12
N SER A 200 2.73 -22.92 -8.05
CA SER A 200 2.51 -24.00 -8.99
C SER A 200 2.41 -23.43 -10.40
N TYR A 201 2.93 -24.17 -11.37
CA TYR A 201 3.03 -23.78 -12.78
C TYR A 201 2.39 -24.87 -13.62
N ASP A 202 1.88 -24.48 -14.78
CA ASP A 202 1.63 -25.44 -15.85
C ASP A 202 2.84 -25.50 -16.80
N LYS A 203 2.74 -26.34 -17.83
CA LYS A 203 3.82 -26.46 -18.84
C LYS A 203 3.83 -25.32 -19.87
N ALA A 204 2.76 -24.53 -19.94
CA ALA A 204 2.52 -23.55 -20.99
C ALA A 204 2.94 -22.13 -20.61
N HIS A 205 3.08 -21.84 -19.32
CA HIS A 205 3.30 -20.51 -18.76
C HIS A 205 4.50 -20.50 -17.80
N VAL A 206 5.33 -19.45 -17.90
CA VAL A 206 6.37 -19.17 -16.88
C VAL A 206 5.79 -18.52 -15.63
N LEU A 207 4.58 -17.97 -15.74
CA LEU A 207 3.83 -17.38 -14.64
C LEU A 207 3.14 -18.49 -13.82
N PRO A 208 3.00 -18.32 -12.49
CA PRO A 208 2.36 -19.32 -11.66
C PRO A 208 0.84 -19.37 -11.93
N VAL A 209 0.32 -20.57 -12.16
CA VAL A 209 -1.14 -20.83 -12.23
C VAL A 209 -1.79 -20.91 -10.85
N SER A 210 -0.99 -21.08 -9.79
CA SER A 210 -1.48 -21.02 -8.41
C SER A 210 -0.41 -20.46 -7.47
N ILE A 211 -0.88 -19.68 -6.50
CA ILE A 211 -0.09 -19.17 -5.37
C ILE A 211 -0.86 -19.45 -4.08
N THR A 212 -0.20 -20.09 -3.12
CA THR A 212 -0.83 -20.49 -1.84
C THR A 212 0.05 -20.10 -0.66
N ASN A 213 -0.54 -19.52 0.38
CA ASN A 213 0.13 -19.22 1.63
C ASN A 213 -0.08 -20.35 2.64
N TYR A 214 1.00 -20.78 3.27
CA TYR A 214 1.03 -21.84 4.27
C TYR A 214 1.56 -21.34 5.61
N GLY A 215 0.97 -21.84 6.69
CA GLY A 215 1.40 -21.60 8.07
C GLY A 215 2.60 -22.45 8.49
N LYS A 216 3.03 -22.24 9.74
CA LYS A 216 4.10 -23.03 10.39
C LYS A 216 3.76 -24.52 10.52
N ASP A 217 2.47 -24.83 10.58
CA ASP A 217 1.91 -26.18 10.71
C ASP A 217 1.68 -26.86 9.35
N GLU A 218 2.21 -26.29 8.26
CA GLU A 218 2.02 -26.75 6.89
C GLU A 218 0.56 -26.78 6.40
N SER A 219 -0.35 -26.10 7.11
CA SER A 219 -1.73 -25.89 6.67
C SER A 219 -1.89 -24.59 5.86
N MET A 220 -2.92 -24.50 5.02
CA MET A 220 -3.23 -23.26 4.31
C MET A 220 -3.61 -22.15 5.29
N MET A 221 -3.00 -20.98 5.12
CA MET A 221 -3.20 -19.83 6.00
C MET A 221 -3.71 -18.63 5.20
N VAL A 222 -4.81 -18.03 5.66
CA VAL A 222 -5.33 -16.81 5.04
C VAL A 222 -4.44 -15.60 5.30
N ASP A 223 -4.22 -14.80 4.28
CA ASP A 223 -3.53 -13.52 4.35
C ASP A 223 -4.41 -12.42 5.00
N SER A 224 -3.92 -11.18 5.02
CA SER A 224 -4.70 -10.03 5.52
C SER A 224 -5.95 -9.69 4.68
N SER A 225 -6.04 -10.20 3.45
CA SER A 225 -7.22 -10.14 2.57
C SER A 225 -8.18 -11.32 2.76
N THR A 226 -7.90 -12.18 3.74
CA THR A 226 -8.67 -13.39 4.09
C THR A 226 -8.58 -14.54 3.08
N ILE A 227 -7.61 -14.47 2.16
CA ILE A 227 -7.38 -15.43 1.08
C ILE A 227 -6.15 -16.28 1.39
N ALA A 228 -6.26 -17.60 1.24
CA ALA A 228 -5.14 -18.52 1.42
C ALA A 228 -4.53 -18.97 0.09
N LYS A 229 -5.34 -19.10 -0.96
CA LYS A 229 -4.92 -19.53 -2.30
C LYS A 229 -5.53 -18.66 -3.38
N ILE A 230 -4.74 -18.40 -4.41
CA ILE A 230 -5.13 -17.70 -5.63
C ILE A 230 -4.79 -18.61 -6.81
N THR A 231 -5.73 -18.80 -7.74
CA THR A 231 -5.47 -19.45 -9.03
C THR A 231 -5.62 -18.46 -10.17
N TYR A 232 -4.87 -18.68 -11.24
CA TYR A 232 -4.83 -17.83 -12.43
C TYR A 232 -5.08 -18.67 -13.67
N ASP A 233 -5.98 -18.20 -14.53
CA ASP A 233 -6.11 -18.70 -15.89
C ASP A 233 -5.59 -17.67 -16.87
N TYR A 234 -4.88 -18.15 -17.90
CA TYR A 234 -4.23 -17.34 -18.91
C TYR A 234 -4.79 -17.64 -20.30
N ASP A 235 -4.81 -16.65 -21.17
CA ASP A 235 -5.01 -16.87 -22.60
C ASP A 235 -3.70 -17.22 -23.32
N ALA A 236 -3.76 -17.40 -24.64
CA ALA A 236 -2.61 -17.77 -25.47
C ALA A 236 -1.47 -16.72 -25.49
N GLU A 237 -1.73 -15.48 -25.05
CA GLU A 237 -0.77 -14.37 -24.99
C GLU A 237 -0.20 -14.14 -23.58
N ASP A 238 -0.39 -15.09 -22.66
CA ASP A 238 -0.06 -15.00 -21.23
C ASP A 238 -0.76 -13.82 -20.53
N ARG A 239 -1.95 -13.42 -20.98
CA ARG A 239 -2.79 -12.44 -20.27
C ARG A 239 -3.71 -13.18 -19.30
N VAL A 240 -3.82 -12.66 -18.07
CA VAL A 240 -4.70 -13.25 -17.05
C VAL A 240 -6.15 -13.01 -17.46
N VAL A 241 -6.92 -14.06 -17.73
CA VAL A 241 -8.35 -13.96 -18.06
C VAL A 241 -9.25 -14.23 -16.87
N GLU A 242 -8.76 -14.96 -15.87
CA GLU A 242 -9.50 -15.24 -14.65
C GLU A 242 -8.58 -15.35 -13.44
N ILE A 243 -9.05 -14.86 -12.29
CA ILE A 243 -8.46 -15.08 -10.97
C ILE A 243 -9.54 -15.64 -10.06
N ARG A 244 -9.25 -16.74 -9.34
CA ARG A 244 -10.11 -17.26 -8.28
C ARG A 244 -9.42 -17.15 -6.92
N HIS A 245 -10.17 -16.74 -5.91
CA HIS A 245 -9.70 -16.58 -4.54
C HIS A 245 -10.34 -17.61 -3.62
N TYR A 246 -9.52 -18.29 -2.82
CA TYR A 246 -9.96 -19.39 -1.95
C TYR A 246 -9.57 -19.14 -0.49
N GLY A 247 -10.43 -19.60 0.42
CA GLY A 247 -10.13 -19.68 1.85
C GLY A 247 -9.15 -20.81 2.19
N ALA A 248 -8.83 -20.95 3.48
CA ALA A 248 -8.02 -22.06 3.99
C ALA A 248 -8.76 -23.41 3.94
N ASP A 249 -10.08 -23.37 3.75
CA ASP A 249 -10.98 -24.52 3.54
C ASP A 249 -11.08 -24.92 2.06
N GLU A 250 -10.23 -24.36 1.19
CA GLU A 250 -10.22 -24.55 -0.27
C GLU A 250 -11.52 -24.15 -1.00
N ASN A 251 -12.47 -23.52 -0.31
CA ASN A 251 -13.68 -23.00 -0.92
C ASN A 251 -13.47 -21.59 -1.48
N LEU A 252 -14.21 -21.26 -2.54
CA LEU A 252 -14.26 -19.89 -3.07
C LEU A 252 -14.64 -18.89 -1.97
N LYS A 253 -13.91 -17.77 -1.93
CA LYS A 253 -14.07 -16.75 -0.90
C LYS A 253 -13.90 -15.36 -1.48
N GLU A 254 -14.84 -14.48 -1.17
CA GLU A 254 -14.72 -13.07 -1.52
C GLU A 254 -13.51 -12.44 -0.83
N LYS A 255 -12.61 -11.90 -1.63
CA LYS A 255 -11.43 -11.20 -1.17
C LYS A 255 -11.80 -9.95 -0.39
N LYS A 256 -11.25 -9.79 0.81
CA LYS A 256 -11.37 -8.56 1.60
C LYS A 256 -10.53 -7.46 0.94
N THR A 257 -11.19 -6.43 0.45
CA THR A 257 -10.56 -5.29 -0.23
C THR A 257 -10.56 -4.03 0.65
N SER A 258 -9.53 -3.19 0.48
CA SER A 258 -9.53 -1.82 1.01
C SER A 258 -10.32 -0.88 0.12
N TYR A 259 -10.36 0.40 0.48
CA TYR A 259 -10.96 1.43 -0.38
C TYR A 259 -10.37 1.44 -1.80
N PHE A 260 -11.22 1.66 -2.81
CA PHE A 260 -10.80 1.76 -4.21
C PHE A 260 -10.33 3.17 -4.52
N VAL A 261 -9.16 3.27 -5.15
CA VAL A 261 -8.65 4.53 -5.68
C VAL A 261 -8.58 4.35 -7.19
N PRO A 262 -9.41 5.06 -8.00
CA PRO A 262 -9.48 4.84 -9.44
C PRO A 262 -8.12 4.97 -10.13
N ARG A 263 -7.27 5.89 -9.67
CA ARG A 263 -5.91 6.07 -10.20
C ARG A 263 -5.04 4.81 -10.09
N THR A 264 -5.34 3.88 -9.19
CA THR A 264 -4.59 2.62 -9.06
C THR A 264 -4.77 1.73 -10.28
N ILE A 265 -5.93 1.77 -10.97
CA ILE A 265 -6.15 0.92 -12.16
C ILE A 265 -5.34 1.38 -13.37
N MET A 266 -4.97 2.65 -13.42
CA MET A 266 -4.05 3.16 -14.43
C MET A 266 -2.67 2.49 -14.34
N GLN A 267 -2.30 2.05 -13.15
CA GLN A 267 -0.98 1.53 -12.83
C GLN A 267 -0.97 0.01 -12.75
N ASN A 268 -1.98 -0.59 -12.12
CA ASN A 268 -1.99 -1.99 -11.75
C ASN A 268 -3.32 -2.64 -12.11
N THR A 269 -3.28 -3.91 -12.47
CA THR A 269 -4.49 -4.73 -12.56
C THR A 269 -4.95 -5.07 -11.14
N ILE A 270 -6.26 -5.01 -10.90
CA ILE A 270 -6.86 -5.27 -9.58
C ILE A 270 -7.66 -6.57 -9.61
N SER A 271 -7.82 -7.20 -8.44
CA SER A 271 -8.71 -8.36 -8.26
C SER A 271 -9.54 -8.21 -6.99
N ALA A 272 -10.79 -8.66 -7.05
CA ALA A 272 -11.78 -8.66 -5.97
C ALA A 272 -12.82 -9.77 -6.17
N GLY A 273 -13.85 -9.82 -5.31
CA GLY A 273 -14.84 -10.88 -5.35
C GLY A 273 -14.24 -12.25 -5.03
N ALA A 274 -15.03 -13.31 -5.22
CA ALA A 274 -14.51 -14.68 -5.19
C ALA A 274 -13.80 -15.03 -6.50
N ILE A 275 -14.28 -14.46 -7.61
CA ILE A 275 -13.71 -14.61 -8.94
C ILE A 275 -13.57 -13.22 -9.56
N THR A 276 -12.44 -12.96 -10.22
CA THR A 276 -12.26 -11.79 -11.09
C THR A 276 -12.07 -12.27 -12.52
N LYS A 277 -12.87 -11.78 -13.47
CA LYS A 277 -12.69 -12.03 -14.91
C LYS A 277 -12.18 -10.79 -15.63
N TYR A 278 -11.32 -11.00 -16.60
CA TYR A 278 -10.73 -9.97 -17.45
C TYR A 278 -11.13 -10.20 -18.90
N SER A 279 -11.47 -9.13 -19.61
CA SER A 279 -11.67 -9.15 -21.05
C SER A 279 -10.74 -8.15 -21.71
N TYR A 280 -10.30 -8.46 -22.92
CA TYR A 280 -9.32 -7.71 -23.67
C TYR A 280 -9.86 -7.38 -25.07
N GLU A 281 -9.42 -6.27 -25.63
CA GLU A 281 -9.69 -5.90 -27.02
C GLU A 281 -8.43 -6.12 -27.87
N GLY A 282 -8.57 -6.94 -28.92
CA GLY A 282 -7.45 -7.31 -29.80
C GLY A 282 -6.25 -7.86 -29.02
N HIS A 283 -5.07 -7.35 -29.37
CA HIS A 283 -3.81 -7.71 -28.72
C HIS A 283 -3.49 -6.85 -27.48
N ASN A 284 -4.38 -5.92 -27.08
CA ASN A 284 -4.12 -5.07 -25.93
C ASN A 284 -3.92 -5.93 -24.67
N ARG A 285 -2.86 -5.61 -23.91
CA ARG A 285 -2.51 -6.30 -22.68
C ARG A 285 -3.19 -5.74 -21.45
N ALA A 286 -3.77 -4.55 -21.55
CA ALA A 286 -4.63 -4.00 -20.53
C ALA A 286 -6.08 -4.46 -20.76
N PRO A 287 -6.79 -4.89 -19.70
CA PRO A 287 -8.16 -5.35 -19.86
C PRO A 287 -9.07 -4.18 -20.26
N SER A 288 -9.96 -4.38 -21.22
CA SER A 288 -11.06 -3.46 -21.52
C SER A 288 -12.23 -3.62 -20.54
N ARG A 289 -12.33 -4.77 -19.87
CA ARG A 289 -13.34 -5.04 -18.83
C ARG A 289 -12.77 -5.86 -17.69
N ILE A 290 -13.13 -5.53 -16.46
CA ILE A 290 -12.89 -6.35 -15.26
C ILE A 290 -14.21 -6.58 -14.55
N SER A 291 -14.55 -7.84 -14.26
CA SER A 291 -15.78 -8.21 -13.56
C SER A 291 -15.50 -8.98 -12.28
N PHE A 292 -16.21 -8.64 -11.22
CA PHE A 292 -16.12 -9.27 -9.91
C PHE A 292 -17.35 -10.13 -9.67
N LEU A 293 -17.13 -11.41 -9.41
CA LEU A 293 -18.20 -12.39 -9.24
C LEU A 293 -18.18 -12.98 -7.83
N GLY A 294 -19.36 -13.36 -7.36
CA GLY A 294 -19.58 -14.11 -6.14
C GLY A 294 -19.16 -15.58 -6.29
N LYS A 295 -19.43 -16.36 -5.25
CA LYS A 295 -19.13 -17.82 -5.23
C LYS A 295 -20.03 -18.63 -6.17
N ASP A 296 -21.17 -18.05 -6.55
CA ASP A 296 -22.17 -18.55 -7.48
C ASP A 296 -21.90 -18.13 -8.93
N GLU A 297 -20.72 -17.55 -9.19
CA GLU A 297 -20.29 -17.01 -10.49
C GLU A 297 -21.18 -15.89 -11.04
N GLN A 298 -22.04 -15.30 -10.21
CA GLN A 298 -22.85 -14.13 -10.57
C GLN A 298 -22.14 -12.81 -10.23
N PRO A 299 -22.42 -11.70 -10.95
CA PRO A 299 -21.86 -10.39 -10.62
C PRO A 299 -22.14 -9.99 -9.17
N VAL A 300 -21.11 -9.54 -8.45
CA VAL A 300 -21.25 -9.07 -7.06
C VAL A 300 -20.57 -7.71 -6.89
N GLY A 301 -21.27 -6.81 -6.22
CA GLY A 301 -20.77 -5.47 -5.96
C GLY A 301 -19.77 -5.49 -4.80
N VAL A 302 -18.56 -4.99 -5.05
CA VAL A 302 -17.53 -4.87 -4.03
C VAL A 302 -17.90 -3.75 -3.07
N LYS A 303 -18.41 -4.10 -1.89
CA LYS A 303 -18.99 -3.14 -0.91
C LYS A 303 -18.02 -2.01 -0.53
N SER A 304 -16.74 -2.32 -0.32
CA SER A 304 -15.71 -1.32 0.04
C SER A 304 -15.42 -0.30 -1.08
N TRP A 305 -15.91 -0.56 -2.28
CA TRP A 305 -15.69 0.23 -3.50
C TRP A 305 -16.96 0.94 -3.96
N GLY A 306 -18.00 1.02 -3.13
CA GLY A 306 -19.28 1.62 -3.55
C GLY A 306 -20.13 0.69 -4.41
N ASN A 307 -20.02 -0.63 -4.17
CA ASN A 307 -20.82 -1.66 -4.84
C ASN A 307 -20.49 -1.86 -6.34
N ILE A 308 -19.27 -1.51 -6.76
CA ILE A 308 -18.77 -1.78 -8.11
C ILE A 308 -18.67 -3.29 -8.34
N ALA A 309 -19.34 -3.79 -9.37
CA ALA A 309 -19.23 -5.17 -9.84
C ALA A 309 -18.42 -5.29 -11.15
N THR A 310 -18.41 -4.22 -11.96
CA THR A 310 -17.62 -4.19 -13.19
C THR A 310 -16.93 -2.84 -13.38
N LEU A 311 -15.72 -2.88 -13.92
CA LEU A 311 -14.99 -1.73 -14.47
C LEU A 311 -14.83 -1.89 -15.97
N VAL A 312 -15.07 -0.81 -16.72
CA VAL A 312 -14.89 -0.75 -18.18
C VAL A 312 -13.85 0.31 -18.49
N MET A 313 -12.87 -0.05 -19.31
CA MET A 313 -11.76 0.83 -19.69
C MET A 313 -11.63 0.92 -21.20
N LYS A 314 -11.29 2.13 -21.68
CA LYS A 314 -10.88 2.36 -23.06
C LYS A 314 -9.47 2.91 -23.10
N TYR A 315 -8.77 2.61 -24.17
CA TYR A 315 -7.38 2.98 -24.38
C TYR A 315 -7.21 3.70 -25.71
N ASN A 316 -6.21 4.56 -25.82
CA ASN A 316 -5.72 5.04 -27.11
C ASN A 316 -4.70 4.06 -27.70
N ASP A 317 -4.23 4.33 -28.92
CA ASP A 317 -3.28 3.47 -29.65
C ASP A 317 -1.92 3.29 -28.92
N LEU A 318 -1.55 4.26 -28.09
CA LEU A 318 -0.36 4.21 -27.25
C LEU A 318 -0.55 3.36 -25.98
N GLY A 319 -1.75 2.80 -25.77
CA GLY A 319 -2.09 1.98 -24.60
C GLY A 319 -2.40 2.79 -23.33
N ASN A 320 -2.56 4.11 -23.46
CA ASN A 320 -2.92 4.98 -22.35
C ASN A 320 -4.45 4.93 -22.11
N MET A 321 -4.88 4.77 -20.86
CA MET A 321 -6.30 4.67 -20.52
C MET A 321 -7.01 6.01 -20.66
N ILE A 322 -7.91 6.15 -21.63
CA ILE A 322 -8.64 7.40 -21.91
C ILE A 322 -10.02 7.44 -21.25
N GLU A 323 -10.57 6.29 -20.85
CA GLU A 323 -11.86 6.22 -20.16
C GLU A 323 -11.84 5.12 -19.09
N LEU A 324 -12.52 5.37 -17.97
CA LEU A 324 -12.83 4.38 -16.93
C LEU A 324 -14.25 4.61 -16.43
N ALA A 325 -15.10 3.58 -16.48
CA ALA A 325 -16.47 3.61 -15.96
C ALA A 325 -16.71 2.44 -14.98
N SER A 326 -17.62 2.64 -14.02
CA SER A 326 -18.03 1.62 -13.05
C SER A 326 -19.50 1.26 -13.15
N MET A 327 -19.79 -0.04 -13.06
CA MET A 327 -21.14 -0.59 -13.09
C MET A 327 -21.40 -1.48 -11.86
N GLY A 328 -22.65 -1.49 -11.41
CA GLY A 328 -23.17 -2.37 -10.37
C GLY A 328 -23.46 -3.79 -10.89
N PRO A 329 -23.96 -4.69 -10.02
CA PRO A 329 -24.29 -6.07 -10.39
C PRO A 329 -25.35 -6.21 -11.48
N ASP A 330 -26.19 -5.18 -11.66
CA ASP A 330 -27.26 -5.08 -12.65
C ASP A 330 -26.84 -4.31 -13.91
N ASP A 331 -25.52 -4.14 -14.11
CA ASP A 331 -24.91 -3.32 -15.18
C ASP A 331 -25.30 -1.83 -15.15
N SER A 332 -25.95 -1.33 -14.09
CA SER A 332 -26.26 0.09 -13.93
C SER A 332 -25.03 0.90 -13.50
N PRO A 333 -24.88 2.19 -13.92
CA PRO A 333 -23.75 3.01 -13.49
C PRO A 333 -23.76 3.29 -11.98
N VAL A 334 -22.65 2.96 -11.31
CA VAL A 334 -22.45 3.21 -9.87
C VAL A 334 -21.25 4.13 -9.63
N ALA A 335 -21.22 4.77 -8.46
CA ALA A 335 -20.18 5.73 -8.13
C ALA A 335 -18.78 5.09 -8.11
N LEU A 336 -17.83 5.76 -8.75
CA LEU A 336 -16.47 5.25 -8.94
C LEU A 336 -15.56 5.53 -7.72
N ASP A 337 -15.77 6.63 -7.01
CA ASP A 337 -14.98 7.06 -5.86
C ASP A 337 -15.84 7.87 -4.89
N THR A 338 -16.52 7.17 -3.97
CA THR A 338 -17.46 7.80 -3.04
C THR A 338 -16.78 8.66 -1.96
N LYS A 339 -15.46 8.55 -1.75
CA LYS A 339 -14.73 9.32 -0.73
C LYS A 339 -14.18 10.64 -1.24
N LEU A 340 -13.56 10.65 -2.41
CA LEU A 340 -12.95 11.84 -2.99
C LEU A 340 -13.90 12.55 -3.94
N LEU A 341 -14.60 11.79 -4.80
CA LEU A 341 -15.44 12.38 -5.85
C LEU A 341 -16.90 12.51 -5.38
N GLY A 342 -17.43 11.52 -4.66
CA GLY A 342 -18.82 11.49 -4.21
C GLY A 342 -19.65 10.46 -4.98
N ASP A 343 -20.97 10.52 -4.83
CA ASP A 343 -21.88 9.46 -5.30
C ASP A 343 -22.41 9.68 -6.73
N ASN A 344 -22.05 10.83 -7.30
CA ASN A 344 -22.53 11.28 -8.60
C ASN A 344 -21.58 10.96 -9.76
N ILE A 345 -20.31 10.66 -9.50
CA ILE A 345 -19.32 10.38 -10.55
C ILE A 345 -19.24 8.89 -10.83
N VAL A 346 -19.58 8.49 -12.05
CA VAL A 346 -19.58 7.08 -12.50
C VAL A 346 -18.54 6.79 -13.59
N LYS A 347 -17.96 7.85 -14.17
CA LYS A 347 -16.98 7.74 -15.25
C LYS A 347 -15.90 8.83 -15.17
N LEU A 348 -14.67 8.45 -15.55
CA LEU A 348 -13.54 9.35 -15.75
C LEU A 348 -13.15 9.36 -17.23
N ALA A 349 -12.85 10.54 -17.76
CA ALA A 349 -12.14 10.68 -19.03
C ALA A 349 -10.74 11.24 -18.78
N CYS A 350 -9.74 10.69 -19.46
CA CYS A 350 -8.32 11.02 -19.27
C CYS A 350 -7.69 11.46 -20.57
N SER A 351 -6.81 12.46 -20.48
CA SER A 351 -6.01 12.94 -21.61
C SER A 351 -4.54 12.98 -21.23
N TYR A 352 -3.68 12.91 -22.24
CA TYR A 352 -2.24 12.79 -22.08
C TYR A 352 -1.52 13.86 -22.89
N ASP A 353 -0.34 14.28 -22.42
CA ASP A 353 0.57 15.10 -23.23
C ASP A 353 1.28 14.26 -24.31
N ASP A 354 2.09 14.91 -25.15
CA ASP A 354 2.89 14.29 -26.22
C ASP A 354 3.89 13.25 -25.70
N LYS A 355 4.35 13.44 -24.46
CA LYS A 355 5.19 12.47 -23.76
C LYS A 355 4.34 11.34 -23.18
N GLY A 356 3.01 11.38 -23.16
CA GLY A 356 2.17 10.34 -22.55
C GLY A 356 2.05 10.46 -21.02
N ASN A 357 2.32 11.63 -20.45
CA ASN A 357 1.96 11.93 -19.06
C ASN A 357 0.48 12.31 -18.98
N LEU A 358 -0.20 11.93 -17.90
CA LEU A 358 -1.59 12.33 -17.69
C LEU A 358 -1.66 13.86 -17.61
N SER A 359 -2.34 14.52 -18.53
CA SER A 359 -2.47 15.99 -18.58
C SER A 359 -3.82 16.47 -18.07
N ARG A 360 -4.87 15.63 -18.17
CA ARG A 360 -6.23 15.97 -17.72
C ARG A 360 -6.98 14.74 -17.23
N MET A 361 -7.83 14.93 -16.23
CA MET A 361 -8.85 13.97 -15.78
C MET A 361 -10.17 14.70 -15.54
N ALA A 362 -11.25 14.24 -16.17
CA ALA A 362 -12.58 14.85 -16.12
C ALA A 362 -13.65 13.87 -15.60
N PHE A 363 -14.65 14.40 -14.91
CA PHE A 363 -15.62 13.64 -14.12
C PHE A 363 -17.02 13.68 -14.74
N TYR A 364 -17.57 12.50 -15.02
CA TYR A 364 -18.84 12.36 -15.71
C TYR A 364 -19.91 11.72 -14.82
N GLY A 365 -21.11 12.29 -14.88
CA GLY A 365 -22.31 11.79 -14.23
C GLY A 365 -22.96 10.63 -14.97
N ARG A 366 -24.11 10.17 -14.46
CA ARG A 366 -24.87 9.03 -15.02
C ARG A 366 -25.39 9.29 -16.44
N ASP A 367 -25.64 10.54 -16.79
CA ASP A 367 -26.17 10.94 -18.11
C ASP A 367 -25.05 11.22 -19.14
N ASP A 368 -23.82 10.76 -18.87
CA ASP A 368 -22.63 11.01 -19.68
C ASP A 368 -22.33 12.51 -19.91
N THR A 369 -22.59 13.33 -18.90
CA THR A 369 -22.29 14.76 -18.90
C THR A 369 -21.20 15.09 -17.89
N LEU A 370 -20.37 16.09 -18.22
CA LEU A 370 -19.38 16.65 -17.30
C LEU A 370 -20.10 17.33 -16.13
N VAL A 371 -19.79 16.93 -14.90
CA VAL A 371 -20.44 17.46 -13.69
C VAL A 371 -19.44 17.73 -12.58
N LEU A 372 -19.78 18.62 -11.65
CA LEU A 372 -18.99 18.82 -10.42
C LEU A 372 -19.09 17.56 -9.54
N ALA A 373 -17.96 17.00 -9.17
CA ALA A 373 -17.89 15.93 -8.18
C ALA A 373 -18.35 16.44 -6.81
N ASP A 374 -19.31 15.76 -6.17
CA ASP A 374 -19.97 16.24 -4.96
C ASP A 374 -19.01 16.53 -3.80
N LYS A 375 -17.93 15.76 -3.66
CA LYS A 375 -16.96 15.92 -2.56
C LYS A 375 -15.75 16.76 -2.95
N LEU A 376 -15.23 16.58 -4.16
CA LEU A 376 -14.08 17.34 -4.63
C LEU A 376 -14.46 18.78 -4.98
N LYS A 377 -15.71 19.03 -5.36
CA LYS A 377 -16.23 20.32 -5.84
C LYS A 377 -15.54 20.84 -7.12
N ALA A 378 -15.04 19.92 -7.94
CA ALA A 378 -14.47 20.21 -9.26
C ALA A 378 -15.02 19.21 -10.29
N ALA A 379 -15.08 19.61 -11.56
CA ALA A 379 -15.48 18.77 -12.68
C ALA A 379 -14.28 18.17 -13.42
N GLU A 380 -13.11 18.78 -13.28
CA GLU A 380 -11.88 18.27 -13.86
C GLU A 380 -10.65 18.65 -13.04
N SER A 381 -9.55 17.95 -13.30
CA SER A 381 -8.22 18.32 -12.86
C SER A 381 -7.23 18.28 -14.03
N LYS A 382 -6.36 19.29 -14.11
CA LYS A 382 -5.27 19.37 -15.10
C LYS A 382 -3.93 19.21 -14.38
N PHE A 383 -2.95 18.64 -15.07
CA PHE A 383 -1.65 18.28 -14.52
C PHE A 383 -0.54 18.80 -15.41
N LYS A 384 0.55 19.29 -14.80
CA LYS A 384 1.80 19.59 -15.51
C LYS A 384 2.91 18.67 -15.02
N HIS A 385 3.85 18.40 -15.91
CA HIS A 385 4.99 17.54 -15.64
C HIS A 385 6.28 18.24 -16.06
N ASP A 386 7.38 17.92 -15.40
CA ASP A 386 8.70 18.29 -15.88
C ASP A 386 9.23 17.31 -16.93
N GLU A 387 10.42 17.60 -17.46
CA GLU A 387 11.14 16.73 -18.41
C GLU A 387 11.41 15.31 -17.88
N LYS A 388 11.32 15.09 -16.57
CA LYS A 388 11.51 13.78 -15.91
C LYS A 388 10.18 13.09 -15.66
N ARG A 389 9.07 13.61 -16.21
CA ARG A 389 7.70 13.10 -16.04
C ARG A 389 7.22 13.11 -14.59
N ARG A 390 7.80 13.97 -13.75
CA ARG A 390 7.33 14.18 -12.37
C ARG A 390 6.21 15.22 -12.40
N GLU A 391 5.09 14.95 -11.73
CA GLU A 391 3.97 15.89 -11.61
C GLU A 391 4.44 17.15 -10.87
N THR A 392 4.54 18.29 -11.56
CA THR A 392 4.97 19.58 -11.00
C THR A 392 3.79 20.45 -10.58
N GLU A 393 2.61 20.22 -11.15
CA GLU A 393 1.41 21.01 -10.84
C GLU A 393 0.15 20.16 -10.99
N LYS A 394 -0.85 20.47 -10.15
CA LYS A 394 -2.23 20.03 -10.32
C LYS A 394 -3.19 21.19 -10.06
N ALA A 395 -4.14 21.41 -10.96
CA ALA A 395 -5.16 22.45 -10.86
C ALA A 395 -6.58 21.88 -11.07
N TYR A 396 -7.62 22.54 -10.53
CA TYR A 396 -9.00 22.03 -10.51
C TYR A 396 -10.00 23.00 -11.15
N PHE A 397 -10.84 22.52 -12.06
CA PHE A 397 -11.74 23.40 -12.80
C PHE A 397 -13.20 22.93 -12.70
N GLY A 398 -14.11 23.87 -12.87
CA GLY A 398 -15.54 23.62 -12.97
C GLY A 398 -15.95 23.14 -14.36
N THR A 399 -17.26 23.17 -14.64
CA THR A 399 -17.81 22.58 -15.88
C THR A 399 -17.56 23.42 -17.13
N GLY A 400 -17.21 24.69 -16.99
CA GLY A 400 -16.90 25.62 -18.09
C GLY A 400 -15.40 25.96 -18.18
N GLU A 401 -14.53 25.09 -17.66
CA GLU A 401 -13.06 25.30 -17.56
C GLU A 401 -12.63 26.48 -16.68
N GLU A 402 -13.53 27.04 -15.88
CA GLU A 402 -13.21 28.07 -14.89
C GLU A 402 -12.43 27.47 -13.71
N PRO A 403 -11.40 28.15 -13.18
CA PRO A 403 -10.75 27.77 -11.94
C PRO A 403 -11.75 27.66 -10.78
N VAL A 404 -11.68 26.56 -10.02
CA VAL A 404 -12.46 26.40 -8.78
C VAL A 404 -11.55 26.04 -7.61
N ASN A 405 -11.88 26.58 -6.43
CA ASN A 405 -11.27 26.14 -5.18
C ASN A 405 -11.90 24.80 -4.73
N ILE A 406 -11.04 23.87 -4.36
CA ILE A 406 -11.42 22.64 -3.66
C ILE A 406 -10.96 22.73 -2.20
N THR A 407 -11.55 21.94 -1.30
CA THR A 407 -11.04 21.77 0.07
C THR A 407 -10.53 20.35 0.26
N LEU A 408 -9.21 20.19 0.40
CA LEU A 408 -8.56 18.88 0.54
C LEU A 408 -7.32 18.99 1.42
N ASN A 409 -7.10 18.01 2.28
CA ASN A 409 -5.98 17.97 3.25
C ASN A 409 -5.89 19.21 4.16
N GLY A 410 -7.03 19.79 4.53
CA GLY A 410 -7.08 20.97 5.42
C GLY A 410 -6.85 22.30 4.70
N HIS A 411 -6.56 22.29 3.41
CA HIS A 411 -6.34 23.48 2.59
C HIS A 411 -7.49 23.71 1.63
N THR A 412 -7.79 24.99 1.34
CA THR A 412 -8.72 25.39 0.30
C THR A 412 -7.95 26.10 -0.82
N TYR A 413 -7.93 25.51 -2.01
CA TYR A 413 -7.06 25.95 -3.10
C TYR A 413 -7.57 25.49 -4.47
N HIS A 414 -7.17 26.19 -5.53
CA HIS A 414 -7.43 25.83 -6.93
C HIS A 414 -6.25 25.06 -7.53
N ARG A 415 -5.02 25.41 -7.15
CA ARG A 415 -3.79 24.91 -7.76
C ARG A 415 -2.78 24.52 -6.69
N VAL A 416 -2.10 23.39 -6.89
CA VAL A 416 -0.97 22.96 -6.05
C VAL A 416 0.25 22.72 -6.92
N VAL A 417 1.39 23.28 -6.53
CA VAL A 417 2.70 23.13 -7.17
C VAL A 417 3.57 22.23 -6.29
N LYS A 418 4.32 21.32 -6.92
CA LYS A 418 5.27 20.43 -6.26
C LYS A 418 6.69 20.82 -6.59
N GLU A 419 7.48 21.04 -5.54
CA GLU A 419 8.92 21.27 -5.66
C GLU A 419 9.67 19.99 -5.29
N TYR A 420 10.73 19.67 -6.04
CA TYR A 420 11.49 18.44 -5.86
C TYR A 420 12.96 18.75 -5.58
N ASN A 421 13.60 17.95 -4.74
CA ASN A 421 15.06 17.95 -4.61
C ASN A 421 15.74 17.12 -5.71
N ASP A 422 17.05 16.97 -5.58
CA ASP A 422 17.88 16.19 -6.50
C ASP A 422 17.67 14.67 -6.40
N ASP A 423 17.11 14.18 -5.29
CA ASP A 423 16.75 12.77 -5.09
C ASP A 423 15.38 12.40 -5.69
N ASP A 424 14.73 13.34 -6.38
CA ASP A 424 13.35 13.24 -6.89
C ASP A 424 12.29 13.10 -5.77
N GLU A 425 12.63 13.55 -4.55
CA GLU A 425 11.70 13.64 -3.42
C GLU A 425 10.99 14.99 -3.43
N VAL A 426 9.70 15.00 -3.12
CA VAL A 426 8.93 16.24 -2.95
C VAL A 426 9.40 16.94 -1.68
N ILE A 427 9.89 18.18 -1.82
CA ILE A 427 10.34 19.02 -0.70
C ILE A 427 9.33 20.09 -0.31
N ALA A 428 8.44 20.48 -1.23
CA ALA A 428 7.34 21.38 -0.90
C ALA A 428 6.09 21.10 -1.74
N LEU A 429 4.93 21.35 -1.14
CA LEU A 429 3.64 21.51 -1.80
C LEU A 429 3.16 22.94 -1.56
N VAL A 430 2.98 23.71 -2.62
CA VAL A 430 2.59 25.12 -2.54
C VAL A 430 1.18 25.26 -3.10
N TYR A 431 0.25 25.76 -2.29
CA TYR A 431 -1.16 25.83 -2.63
C TYR A 431 -1.55 27.27 -2.97
N TYR A 432 -2.30 27.44 -4.05
CA TYR A 432 -2.75 28.74 -4.56
C TYR A 432 -4.27 28.79 -4.69
N ASP A 433 -4.86 29.92 -4.33
CA ASP A 433 -6.27 30.19 -4.59
C ASP A 433 -6.54 30.54 -6.07
N MET A 434 -7.80 30.83 -6.40
CA MET A 434 -8.23 31.22 -7.75
C MET A 434 -7.69 32.59 -8.21
N SER A 435 -7.12 33.39 -7.31
CA SER A 435 -6.48 34.67 -7.61
C SER A 435 -4.95 34.55 -7.69
N ASP A 436 -4.42 33.32 -7.75
CA ASP A 436 -2.99 32.98 -7.75
C ASP A 436 -2.22 33.47 -6.50
N ASN A 437 -2.90 33.70 -5.38
CA ASN A 437 -2.23 33.97 -4.10
C ASN A 437 -1.82 32.65 -3.45
N GLU A 438 -0.59 32.56 -2.93
CA GLU A 438 -0.16 31.43 -2.10
C GLU A 438 -0.96 31.43 -0.79
N VAL A 439 -1.74 30.37 -0.55
CA VAL A 439 -2.59 30.23 0.65
C VAL A 439 -2.02 29.27 1.68
N ALA A 440 -1.14 28.36 1.27
CA ALA A 440 -0.45 27.44 2.16
C ALA A 440 0.82 26.88 1.50
N ARG A 441 1.75 26.41 2.33
CA ARG A 441 2.95 25.68 1.92
C ARG A 441 3.24 24.57 2.91
N ASP A 442 3.27 23.33 2.42
CA ASP A 442 3.59 22.16 3.22
C ASP A 442 4.96 21.61 2.82
N ASN A 443 5.76 21.22 3.81
CA ASN A 443 6.94 20.37 3.60
C ASN A 443 6.58 18.91 3.92
N PRO A 444 6.52 18.00 2.93
CA PRO A 444 6.11 16.61 3.14
C PRO A 444 6.98 15.84 4.14
N LYS A 445 8.28 16.18 4.25
CA LYS A 445 9.19 15.55 5.19
C LYS A 445 8.91 16.02 6.62
N GLU A 446 8.68 17.32 6.81
CA GLU A 446 8.31 17.89 8.10
C GLU A 446 6.89 17.54 8.50
N GLN A 447 5.95 17.30 7.58
CA GLN A 447 4.64 16.74 7.96
C GLN A 447 4.75 15.30 8.46
N LYS A 448 5.61 14.47 7.86
CA LYS A 448 5.91 13.13 8.39
C LYS A 448 6.66 13.19 9.71
N LYS A 449 7.58 14.16 9.86
CA LYS A 449 8.36 14.39 11.07
C LYS A 449 7.50 14.98 12.18
N ALA A 450 6.61 15.94 11.93
CA ALA A 450 5.62 16.48 12.86
C ALA A 450 4.57 15.45 13.23
N GLN A 451 4.15 14.57 12.30
CA GLN A 451 3.35 13.38 12.65
C GLN A 451 4.13 12.35 13.49
N GLN A 452 5.47 12.46 13.56
CA GLN A 452 6.37 11.66 14.42
C GLN A 452 6.92 12.46 15.64
N GLU A 453 6.85 13.80 15.65
CA GLU A 453 7.35 14.73 16.68
C GLU A 453 6.19 15.26 17.53
N ASP A 454 4.95 15.28 17.04
CA ASP A 454 3.74 15.28 17.87
C ASP A 454 3.59 13.98 18.68
N VAL A 455 4.48 13.00 18.43
CA VAL A 455 4.72 11.82 19.26
C VAL A 455 5.94 11.99 20.19
N VAL A 456 6.83 12.97 19.96
CA VAL A 456 7.99 13.27 20.82
C VAL A 456 8.39 14.76 20.73
N GLN A 457 7.79 15.63 21.57
CA GLN A 457 8.52 16.59 22.42
C GLN A 457 7.56 17.40 23.33
N PRO A 458 7.86 17.53 24.64
CA PRO A 458 7.06 18.30 25.57
C PRO A 458 7.39 19.80 25.48
N PRO A 459 6.43 20.70 25.71
CA PRO A 459 6.73 22.13 25.80
C PRO A 459 7.57 22.42 27.05
N THR A 460 8.78 22.91 26.84
CA THR A 460 9.53 23.68 27.84
C THR A 460 8.92 25.07 27.97
N SER A 461 8.20 25.31 29.05
CA SER A 461 8.07 26.66 29.62
C SER A 461 7.87 26.52 31.13
N THR A 462 8.88 26.99 31.86
CA THR A 462 8.83 27.26 33.29
C THR A 462 7.74 28.28 33.58
N GLU A 463 6.71 27.89 34.35
CA GLU A 463 6.08 28.81 35.31
C GLU A 463 5.39 28.02 36.42
N ASN A 464 5.87 28.30 37.64
CA ASN A 464 5.34 27.80 38.91
C ASN A 464 3.88 28.23 39.07
N THR A 465 2.95 27.28 39.11
CA THR A 465 1.74 27.45 39.91
C THR A 465 1.40 26.15 40.64
N SER A 466 1.60 26.20 41.95
CA SER A 466 1.15 25.22 42.91
C SER A 466 -0.36 25.03 42.81
N TYR A 467 -0.81 23.80 42.51
CA TYR A 467 -2.15 23.37 42.82
C TYR A 467 -2.11 22.19 43.79
N SER A 468 -2.79 22.44 44.91
CA SER A 468 -2.95 21.61 46.08
C SER A 468 -3.47 20.21 45.77
N SER A 469 -2.83 19.24 46.41
CA SER A 469 -3.22 17.86 46.61
C SER A 469 -4.70 17.66 46.96
N ILE A 470 -5.39 16.85 46.15
CA ILE A 470 -6.57 16.08 46.58
C ILE A 470 -6.43 14.65 46.03
N GLY A 471 -6.22 13.70 46.94
CA GLY A 471 -6.64 12.30 46.82
C GLY A 471 -5.95 11.40 45.79
N SER A 472 -4.78 10.85 46.14
CA SER A 472 -4.25 9.64 45.50
C SER A 472 -5.28 8.50 45.54
N THR A 473 -5.90 8.18 44.41
CA THR A 473 -6.85 7.04 44.34
C THR A 473 -6.65 6.22 43.06
N ALA A 474 -5.86 5.15 43.24
CA ALA A 474 -5.84 3.87 42.53
C ALA A 474 -5.96 3.85 40.99
N VAL A 475 -4.83 3.56 40.34
CA VAL A 475 -4.70 3.30 38.90
C VAL A 475 -4.85 1.82 38.59
N GLY A 476 -5.94 1.47 37.89
CA GLY A 476 -6.15 0.15 37.34
C GLY A 476 -7.41 0.05 36.49
N LEU A 477 -7.36 -0.81 35.48
CA LEU A 477 -8.47 -1.15 34.60
C LEU A 477 -8.76 -2.64 34.77
N GLY A 478 -9.78 -2.97 35.55
CA GLY A 478 -10.04 -4.33 36.02
C GLY A 478 -8.92 -4.86 36.93
N ALA A 479 -8.38 -6.03 36.58
CA ALA A 479 -7.27 -6.67 37.30
C ALA A 479 -5.88 -6.17 36.88
N VAL A 480 -5.81 -5.23 35.93
CA VAL A 480 -4.56 -4.73 35.36
C VAL A 480 -4.18 -3.39 35.99
N SER A 481 -2.95 -3.33 36.50
CA SER A 481 -2.29 -2.08 36.88
C SER A 481 -1.04 -1.89 36.05
N VAL A 482 -0.96 -0.75 35.37
CA VAL A 482 0.25 -0.27 34.68
C VAL A 482 1.41 -0.19 35.68
N GLY A 483 2.61 -0.59 35.27
CA GLY A 483 3.80 -0.75 36.11
C GLY A 483 3.99 -2.17 36.67
N SER A 484 2.96 -3.02 36.65
CA SER A 484 3.06 -4.43 37.10
C SER A 484 3.85 -5.29 36.12
N SER A 485 4.42 -6.40 36.60
CA SER A 485 5.03 -7.39 35.71
C SER A 485 3.99 -8.09 34.84
N TYR A 486 4.37 -8.43 33.63
CA TYR A 486 3.48 -9.08 32.67
C TYR A 486 3.00 -10.45 33.17
N GLU A 487 3.90 -11.26 33.75
CA GLU A 487 3.55 -12.56 34.35
C GLU A 487 2.48 -12.43 35.46
N SER A 488 2.58 -11.41 36.31
CA SER A 488 1.60 -11.15 37.37
C SER A 488 0.22 -10.80 36.81
N VAL A 489 0.17 -10.05 35.71
CA VAL A 489 -1.08 -9.68 35.05
C VAL A 489 -1.67 -10.86 34.27
N LYS A 490 -0.84 -11.63 33.55
CA LYS A 490 -1.23 -12.81 32.80
C LYS A 490 -1.94 -13.84 33.68
N SER A 491 -1.38 -14.13 34.87
CA SER A 491 -2.00 -15.05 35.83
C SER A 491 -3.39 -14.63 36.31
N LYS A 492 -3.69 -13.32 36.33
CA LYS A 492 -4.99 -12.77 36.76
C LYS A 492 -6.02 -12.69 35.65
N LEU A 493 -5.59 -12.50 34.41
CA LEU A 493 -6.47 -12.36 33.24
C LEU A 493 -6.78 -13.70 32.57
N GLY A 494 -6.03 -14.76 32.88
CA GLY A 494 -6.24 -16.10 32.34
C GLY A 494 -5.65 -16.25 30.93
N GLY A 495 -6.34 -17.01 30.08
CA GLY A 495 -5.86 -17.38 28.74
C GLY A 495 -5.64 -16.17 27.84
N GLU A 496 -4.38 -15.94 27.46
CA GLU A 496 -4.00 -14.98 26.42
C GLU A 496 -4.53 -15.44 25.05
N ILE A 497 -5.20 -14.55 24.32
CA ILE A 497 -5.80 -14.86 23.02
C ILE A 497 -4.75 -14.78 21.92
N LYS A 498 -3.89 -13.78 21.98
CA LYS A 498 -2.80 -13.53 21.01
C LYS A 498 -1.84 -12.47 21.55
N SER A 499 -0.61 -12.48 21.02
CA SER A 499 0.34 -11.39 21.16
C SER A 499 1.01 -11.04 19.84
N PHE A 500 1.46 -9.79 19.74
CA PHE A 500 2.24 -9.28 18.62
C PHE A 500 3.47 -8.58 19.20
N SER A 501 4.65 -8.94 18.72
CA SER A 501 5.87 -8.22 19.08
C SER A 501 6.16 -7.19 17.99
N ILE A 502 6.39 -5.94 18.43
CA ILE A 502 6.97 -4.81 17.69
C ILE A 502 5.95 -3.99 16.89
N ASP A 503 5.37 -2.99 17.57
CA ASP A 503 5.21 -1.67 16.96
C ASP A 503 6.60 -0.99 16.82
N ASN A 504 6.72 0.09 16.05
CA ASN A 504 8.00 0.79 15.83
C ASN A 504 8.64 1.36 17.11
N ASP A 505 7.98 1.22 18.27
CA ASP A 505 8.33 1.82 19.55
C ASP A 505 8.84 0.79 20.59
N GLY A 506 8.93 -0.49 20.21
CA GLY A 506 9.54 -1.54 21.02
C GLY A 506 8.63 -2.17 22.09
N TYR A 507 7.30 -2.08 21.91
CA TYR A 507 6.33 -2.71 22.79
C TYR A 507 5.81 -4.05 22.23
N THR A 508 5.41 -4.95 23.14
CA THR A 508 4.68 -6.17 22.79
C THR A 508 3.23 -6.01 23.22
N HIS A 509 2.30 -6.15 22.29
CA HIS A 509 0.86 -6.10 22.56
C HIS A 509 0.37 -7.50 22.93
N HIS A 510 -0.30 -7.64 24.06
CA HIS A 510 -0.95 -8.87 24.49
C HIS A 510 -2.45 -8.64 24.63
N TYR A 511 -3.24 -9.50 24.00
CA TYR A 511 -4.68 -9.40 23.96
C TYR A 511 -5.31 -10.50 24.83
N PHE A 512 -6.15 -10.08 25.76
CA PHE A 512 -7.01 -10.92 26.57
C PHE A 512 -8.47 -10.65 26.20
N ARG A 513 -9.40 -11.41 26.78
CA ARG A 513 -10.84 -11.34 26.45
C ARG A 513 -11.41 -9.92 26.51
N ASP A 514 -11.08 -9.17 27.57
CA ASP A 514 -11.68 -7.87 27.85
C ASP A 514 -10.66 -6.72 27.93
N VAL A 515 -9.35 -7.01 27.80
CA VAL A 515 -8.28 -6.02 27.90
C VAL A 515 -7.15 -6.32 26.91
N GLU A 516 -6.50 -5.25 26.46
CA GLU A 516 -5.21 -5.28 25.76
C GLU A 516 -4.16 -4.64 26.66
N VAL A 517 -2.98 -5.23 26.76
CA VAL A 517 -1.84 -4.68 27.51
C VAL A 517 -0.62 -4.54 26.61
N LEU A 518 0.10 -3.44 26.76
CA LEU A 518 1.39 -3.22 26.12
C LEU A 518 2.49 -3.49 27.14
N VAL A 519 3.47 -4.27 26.73
CA VAL A 519 4.57 -4.73 27.57
C VAL A 519 5.90 -4.23 27.02
N SER A 520 6.70 -3.61 27.88
CA SER A 520 8.10 -3.31 27.63
C SER A 520 8.97 -3.88 28.74
N LYS A 521 10.00 -4.66 28.39
CA LYS A 521 10.96 -5.23 29.37
C LYS A 521 10.25 -5.87 30.59
N ASP A 522 9.24 -6.71 30.32
CA ASP A 522 8.39 -7.40 31.30
C ASP A 522 7.45 -6.50 32.14
N LYS A 523 7.34 -5.20 31.86
CA LYS A 523 6.40 -4.31 32.56
C LYS A 523 5.23 -3.91 31.68
N ILE A 524 4.02 -3.91 32.24
CA ILE A 524 2.85 -3.30 31.60
C ILE A 524 3.06 -1.79 31.53
N VAL A 525 3.18 -1.23 30.34
CA VAL A 525 3.32 0.21 30.13
C VAL A 525 2.01 0.88 29.73
N ALA A 526 1.06 0.10 29.19
CA ALA A 526 -0.29 0.57 28.93
C ALA A 526 -1.31 -0.56 29.00
N VAL A 527 -2.56 -0.19 29.28
CA VAL A 527 -3.73 -1.07 29.22
C VAL A 527 -4.89 -0.36 28.53
N PHE A 528 -5.62 -1.10 27.71
CA PHE A 528 -6.77 -0.63 26.94
C PHE A 528 -7.95 -1.58 27.17
N SER A 529 -9.16 -1.04 27.24
CA SER A 529 -10.39 -1.84 27.23
C SER A 529 -11.51 -1.08 26.55
N ASN A 530 -12.21 -1.77 25.66
CA ASN A 530 -13.50 -1.38 25.08
C ASN A 530 -14.62 -2.35 25.52
N SER A 531 -14.44 -3.02 26.67
CA SER A 531 -15.39 -4.00 27.20
C SER A 531 -16.18 -3.43 28.38
N SER A 532 -17.48 -3.70 28.43
CA SER A 532 -18.35 -3.37 29.56
C SER A 532 -18.14 -4.29 30.77
N HIS A 533 -17.34 -5.36 30.65
CA HIS A 533 -16.99 -6.26 31.76
C HIS A 533 -15.86 -5.71 32.65
N VAL A 534 -15.15 -4.68 32.18
CA VAL A 534 -13.99 -4.12 32.86
C VAL A 534 -14.26 -2.67 33.22
N ALA A 535 -14.05 -2.32 34.49
CA ALA A 535 -14.25 -0.99 35.00
C ALA A 535 -12.95 -0.41 35.58
N THR A 536 -12.85 0.92 35.56
CA THR A 536 -11.89 1.65 36.36
C THR A 536 -12.21 1.53 37.85
N LYS A 537 -11.29 1.96 38.72
CA LYS A 537 -11.54 2.04 40.16
C LYS A 537 -12.64 3.04 40.54
N GLY A 538 -12.90 4.05 39.70
CA GLY A 538 -14.06 4.95 39.80
C GLY A 538 -15.37 4.34 39.28
N ASN A 539 -15.41 3.03 39.02
CA ASN A 539 -16.57 2.30 38.52
C ASN A 539 -17.13 2.82 37.17
N VAL A 540 -16.24 3.29 36.30
CA VAL A 540 -16.57 3.67 34.92
C VAL A 540 -16.09 2.58 33.96
N ARG A 541 -16.95 2.19 33.02
CA ARG A 541 -16.71 1.14 32.01
C ARG A 541 -17.18 1.60 30.63
N GLN A 542 -16.85 0.83 29.60
CA GLN A 542 -17.41 1.05 28.26
C GLN A 542 -18.94 1.03 28.30
N GLY A 543 -19.58 1.97 27.60
CA GLY A 543 -21.03 2.17 27.59
C GLY A 543 -21.56 3.16 28.63
N ASP A 544 -20.75 3.59 29.60
CA ASP A 544 -21.15 4.62 30.57
C ASP A 544 -21.20 6.02 29.94
N SER A 545 -21.97 6.93 30.53
CA SER A 545 -22.09 8.30 30.04
C SER A 545 -20.89 9.16 30.42
N LEU A 546 -20.60 10.17 29.59
CA LEU A 546 -19.65 11.24 29.92
C LEU A 546 -19.98 11.88 31.29
N LYS A 547 -21.27 12.04 31.61
CA LYS A 547 -21.69 12.54 32.92
C LYS A 547 -21.11 11.68 34.07
N LYS A 548 -21.19 10.35 33.95
CA LYS A 548 -20.63 9.45 34.97
C LYS A 548 -19.11 9.55 35.07
N VAL A 549 -18.41 9.80 33.96
CA VAL A 549 -16.96 10.08 33.96
C VAL A 549 -16.67 11.34 34.77
N LEU A 550 -17.37 12.44 34.49
CA LEU A 550 -17.18 13.73 35.16
C LEU A 550 -17.59 13.67 36.64
N ASP A 551 -18.64 12.91 36.98
CA ASP A 551 -19.06 12.72 38.37
C ASP A 551 -18.03 11.89 39.15
N ALA A 552 -17.36 10.92 38.52
CA ALA A 552 -16.37 10.06 39.17
C ALA A 552 -14.96 10.66 39.25
N TYR A 553 -14.54 11.45 38.25
CA TYR A 553 -13.17 11.95 38.12
C TYR A 553 -13.04 13.47 38.12
N GLY A 554 -14.16 14.20 38.11
CA GLY A 554 -14.17 15.65 38.04
C GLY A 554 -13.72 16.20 36.69
N LYS A 555 -13.20 17.43 36.72
CA LYS A 555 -12.72 18.13 35.52
C LYS A 555 -11.48 17.43 34.94
N PRO A 556 -11.42 17.15 33.63
CA PRO A 556 -10.26 16.52 33.02
C PRO A 556 -9.03 17.42 33.08
N TYR A 557 -7.85 16.79 33.15
CA TYR A 557 -6.56 17.45 32.97
C TYR A 557 -6.42 18.01 31.54
N ALA A 558 -6.84 17.22 30.54
CA ALA A 558 -6.83 17.64 29.15
C ALA A 558 -8.06 17.08 28.41
N GLN A 559 -8.53 17.84 27.43
CA GLN A 559 -9.57 17.42 26.50
C GLN A 559 -9.09 17.64 25.07
N SER A 560 -9.24 16.64 24.20
CA SER A 560 -8.85 16.72 22.79
C SER A 560 -9.78 15.90 21.89
N THR A 561 -9.65 16.06 20.57
CA THR A 561 -10.46 15.32 19.58
C THR A 561 -9.55 14.50 18.69
N TYR A 562 -9.83 13.20 18.54
CA TYR A 562 -9.05 12.30 17.69
C TYR A 562 -9.95 11.23 17.06
N GLY A 563 -9.89 11.08 15.73
CA GLY A 563 -10.60 10.00 15.04
C GLY A 563 -12.13 10.01 15.21
N GLY A 564 -12.74 11.18 15.47
CA GLY A 564 -14.18 11.31 15.76
C GLY A 564 -14.57 10.96 17.20
N LEU A 565 -13.59 10.86 18.11
CA LEU A 565 -13.77 10.66 19.55
C LEU A 565 -13.33 11.90 20.31
N GLU A 566 -14.06 12.23 21.37
CA GLU A 566 -13.65 13.23 22.37
C GLU A 566 -12.87 12.53 23.48
N LEU A 567 -11.64 12.94 23.71
CA LEU A 567 -10.74 12.31 24.67
C LEU A 567 -10.70 13.14 25.94
N TYR A 568 -11.03 12.52 27.08
CA TYR A 568 -10.97 13.11 28.41
C TYR A 568 -9.83 12.46 29.18
N GLU A 569 -8.77 13.22 29.47
CA GLU A 569 -7.56 12.71 30.11
C GLU A 569 -7.39 13.23 31.53
N TYR A 570 -6.91 12.35 32.42
CA TYR A 570 -6.68 12.60 33.84
C TYR A 570 -5.27 12.14 34.22
N LYS A 571 -4.55 12.96 34.98
CA LYS A 571 -3.27 12.59 35.57
C LYS A 571 -3.50 11.71 36.78
N VAL A 572 -2.85 10.55 36.79
CA VAL A 572 -2.94 9.56 37.85
C VAL A 572 -1.57 8.90 38.04
N ASN A 573 -1.33 8.21 39.16
CA ASN A 573 -0.04 7.56 39.42
C ASN A 573 -0.17 6.05 39.53
N SER A 574 0.75 5.30 38.92
CA SER A 574 0.84 3.85 39.10
C SER A 574 1.04 3.50 40.58
N PRO A 575 0.73 2.26 41.03
CA PRO A 575 1.07 1.82 42.38
C PRO A 575 2.58 1.93 42.71
N GLN A 576 3.43 1.97 41.68
CA GLN A 576 4.88 2.13 41.78
C GLN A 576 5.33 3.61 41.76
N GLY A 577 4.41 4.56 41.61
CA GLY A 577 4.69 6.00 41.61
C GLY A 577 4.96 6.61 40.22
N ASP A 578 4.82 5.83 39.14
CA ASP A 578 5.00 6.34 37.78
C ASP A 578 3.85 7.27 37.38
N SER A 579 4.17 8.38 36.73
CA SER A 579 3.15 9.27 36.16
C SER A 579 2.40 8.55 35.05
N CYS A 580 1.08 8.58 35.11
CA CYS A 580 0.20 7.92 34.15
C CYS A 580 -0.90 8.86 33.65
N LEU A 581 -1.40 8.59 32.45
CA LEU A 581 -2.62 9.20 31.92
C LEU A 581 -3.73 8.16 31.81
N LEU A 582 -4.82 8.40 32.53
CA LEU A 582 -6.11 7.74 32.34
C LEU A 582 -6.91 8.52 31.29
N ARG A 583 -7.37 7.84 30.24
CA ARG A 583 -8.15 8.43 29.16
C ARG A 583 -9.48 7.71 29.04
N PHE A 584 -10.54 8.50 28.93
CA PHE A 584 -11.85 8.07 28.45
C PHE A 584 -12.04 8.60 27.03
N ALA A 585 -12.20 7.70 26.06
CA ALA A 585 -12.57 8.09 24.72
C ALA A 585 -14.10 8.04 24.60
N ILE A 586 -14.69 9.19 24.26
CA ILE A 586 -16.13 9.41 24.26
C ILE A 586 -16.61 9.51 22.81
N LYS A 587 -17.60 8.70 22.46
CA LYS A 587 -18.30 8.74 21.18
C LYS A 587 -19.76 9.08 21.44
N SER A 588 -20.21 10.22 20.92
CA SER A 588 -21.60 10.67 21.09
C SER A 588 -22.06 10.67 22.56
N GLY A 589 -21.19 11.12 23.47
CA GLY A 589 -21.49 11.23 24.91
C GLY A 589 -21.36 9.93 25.71
N ILE A 590 -20.96 8.82 25.09
CA ILE A 590 -20.79 7.50 25.72
C ILE A 590 -19.32 7.07 25.68
N VAL A 591 -18.83 6.42 26.73
CA VAL A 591 -17.49 5.82 26.77
C VAL A 591 -17.38 4.70 25.74
N ASP A 592 -16.54 4.92 24.72
CA ASP A 592 -16.24 3.97 23.65
C ASP A 592 -15.09 3.02 24.07
N TYR A 593 -14.02 3.58 24.62
CA TYR A 593 -12.95 2.80 25.24
C TYR A 593 -12.23 3.60 26.35
N ILE A 594 -11.52 2.87 27.20
CA ILE A 594 -10.73 3.38 28.31
C ILE A 594 -9.29 2.92 28.14
N SER A 595 -8.33 3.81 28.41
CA SER A 595 -6.92 3.44 28.42
C SER A 595 -6.17 4.08 29.57
N ILE A 596 -5.17 3.38 30.10
CA ILE A 596 -4.20 3.90 31.06
C ILE A 596 -2.81 3.63 30.51
N ARG A 597 -1.93 4.65 30.49
CA ARG A 597 -0.53 4.50 30.04
C ARG A 597 0.44 5.27 30.94
N ILE A 598 1.67 4.77 31.06
CA ILE A 598 2.79 5.56 31.62
C ILE A 598 3.09 6.71 30.66
N VAL A 599 3.43 7.88 31.21
CA VAL A 599 3.87 9.07 30.47
C VAL A 599 5.20 9.60 30.92
#